data_AF-A0A6G1JAQ4-F1
#
_entry.id   AF-A0A6G1JAQ4-F1
#
_cell.length_a   1.000
_cell.length_b   1.000
_cell.length_c   1.000
_cell.angle_alpha   90.00
_cell.angle_beta   90.00
_cell.angle_gamma   90.00
#
_symmetry.space_group_name_H-M   'P 1'
#
loop_
_entity.id
_entity.type
_entity.pdbx_description
1 polymer ?
#
loop_
_entity_poly.entity_id
_entity_poly.type
_entity_poly.pdbx_seq_one_letter_code
_entity_poly.pdbx_strand_id
1 'polypeptide(L)'
;MSSAATIKALKESNTIEEDLVNMMKEGLNMIADSMLQECRKRNAALEDLEEKMGQELACSTSSKTFDGNLELAGVLFNIISDYNKAIEESYERYETAFDERQAAFDQQKGWDTAWTQHEERIGQLTDLLKLAKELEKRGIPDLCLTVNGMYKKEVAACNGEENRLEVEQSKIAKEKERSEKKVDQCYRAYEMSMAQARERVEKFEKIAEMASVKLDA
;
A
#
# COMPACT_ATOMS: atom_id res chain seq x y z
N MET A 1 24.05 18.62 31.56
CA MET A 1 24.23 18.79 30.10
C MET A 1 24.31 20.28 29.79
N SER A 2 25.26 20.70 28.95
CA SER A 2 25.45 22.11 28.57
C SER A 2 24.38 22.54 27.58
N SER A 3 23.82 23.74 27.76
CA SER A 3 22.83 24.36 26.87
C SER A 3 23.28 24.40 25.40
N ALA A 4 24.59 24.47 25.16
CA ALA A 4 25.18 24.45 23.82
C ALA A 4 25.02 23.10 23.12
N ALA A 5 25.08 21.98 23.87
CA ALA A 5 24.86 20.65 23.31
C ALA A 5 23.38 20.44 22.92
N THR A 6 22.46 20.94 23.73
CA THR A 6 21.02 20.91 23.43
C THR A 6 20.69 21.74 22.19
N ILE A 7 21.26 22.95 22.06
CA ILE A 7 21.07 23.80 20.87
C ILE A 7 21.64 23.13 19.62
N LYS A 8 22.79 22.45 19.73
CA LYS A 8 23.39 21.72 18.61
C LYS A 8 22.49 20.56 18.14
N ALA A 9 21.97 19.76 19.08
CA ALA A 9 21.06 18.66 18.77
C ALA A 9 19.75 19.15 18.13
N LEU A 10 19.20 20.27 18.60
CA LEU A 10 18.01 20.88 17.99
C LEU A 10 18.27 21.36 16.55
N LYS A 11 19.45 21.92 16.27
CA LYS A 11 19.81 22.31 14.90
C LYS A 11 19.95 21.11 13.97
N GLU A 12 20.59 20.04 14.45
CA GLU A 12 20.71 18.79 13.70
C GLU A 12 19.34 18.16 13.42
N SER A 13 18.42 18.19 14.40
CA SER A 13 17.02 17.76 14.22
C SER A 13 16.29 18.58 13.14
N ASN A 14 16.39 19.92 13.20
CA ASN A 14 15.78 20.79 12.19
C ASN A 14 16.31 20.52 10.78
N THR A 15 17.61 20.25 10.62
CA THR A 15 18.17 19.91 9.31
C THR A 15 17.60 18.60 8.77
N ILE A 16 17.47 17.59 9.63
CA ILE A 16 16.85 16.30 9.26
C ILE A 16 15.38 16.51 8.86
N GLU A 17 14.64 17.33 9.60
CA GLU A 17 13.25 17.67 9.27
C GLU A 17 13.15 18.41 7.92
N GLU A 18 14.06 19.33 7.64
CA GLU A 18 14.11 20.05 6.36
C GLU A 18 14.41 19.10 5.18
N ASP A 19 15.35 18.17 5.36
CA ASP A 19 15.68 17.14 4.36
C ASP A 19 14.49 16.21 4.11
N LEU A 20 13.77 15.81 5.17
CA LEU A 20 12.55 15.00 5.06
C LEU A 20 11.46 15.75 4.28
N VAL A 21 11.23 17.03 4.60
CA VAL A 21 10.25 17.86 3.89
C VAL A 21 10.62 18.03 2.41
N ASN A 22 11.90 18.19 2.09
CA ASN A 22 12.37 18.29 0.70
C ASN A 22 12.18 16.97 -0.06
N MET A 23 12.51 15.82 0.53
CA MET A 23 12.23 14.51 -0.07
C MET A 23 10.73 14.27 -0.28
N MET A 24 9.89 14.67 0.67
CA MET A 24 8.43 14.59 0.52
C MET A 24 7.93 15.46 -0.63
N LYS A 25 8.47 16.67 -0.77
CA LYS A 25 8.15 17.58 -1.87
C LYS A 25 8.54 17.01 -3.23
N GLU A 26 9.73 16.42 -3.35
CA GLU A 26 10.18 15.76 -4.57
C GLU A 26 9.29 14.56 -4.93
N GLY A 27 8.96 13.71 -3.95
CA GLY A 27 8.04 12.59 -4.14
C GLY A 27 6.65 13.04 -4.60
N LEU A 28 6.11 14.10 -4.01
CA LEU A 28 4.82 14.68 -4.42
C LEU A 28 4.85 15.22 -5.86
N ASN A 29 5.94 15.88 -6.25
CA ASN A 29 6.11 16.35 -7.63
C ASN A 29 6.17 15.19 -8.62
N MET A 30 6.92 14.12 -8.32
CA MET A 30 6.97 12.93 -9.17
C MET A 30 5.59 12.28 -9.33
N ILE A 31 4.79 12.22 -8.27
CA ILE A 31 3.42 11.72 -8.33
C ILE A 31 2.57 12.61 -9.23
N ALA A 32 2.65 13.94 -9.06
CA ALA A 32 1.90 14.89 -9.89
C ALA A 32 2.27 14.78 -11.38
N ASP A 33 3.55 14.64 -11.70
CA ASP A 33 4.03 14.46 -13.08
C ASP A 33 3.54 13.15 -13.68
N SER A 34 3.57 12.06 -12.92
CA SER A 34 3.05 10.76 -13.36
C SER A 34 1.54 10.81 -13.61
N MET A 35 0.78 11.46 -12.73
CA MET A 35 -0.66 11.67 -12.92
C MET A 35 -0.96 12.52 -14.16
N LEU A 36 -0.18 13.59 -14.40
CA LEU A 36 -0.31 14.41 -15.61
C LEU A 36 0.01 13.60 -16.88
N GLN A 37 1.03 12.74 -16.84
CA GLN A 37 1.37 11.87 -17.96
C GLN A 37 0.25 10.88 -18.26
N GLU A 38 -0.36 10.27 -17.25
CA GLU A 38 -1.51 9.38 -17.43
C GLU A 38 -2.76 10.12 -17.91
N CYS A 39 -3.00 11.36 -17.46
CA CYS A 39 -4.06 12.20 -18.04
C CYS A 39 -3.81 12.47 -19.53
N ARG A 40 -2.57 12.77 -19.93
CA ARG A 40 -2.22 12.97 -21.35
C ARG A 40 -2.42 11.71 -22.18
N LYS A 41 -2.01 10.54 -21.67
CA LYS A 41 -2.24 9.25 -22.34
C LYS A 41 -3.73 8.98 -22.52
N ARG A 42 -4.55 9.22 -21.48
CA ARG A 42 -6.01 9.09 -21.59
C ARG A 42 -6.60 10.04 -22.62
N ASN A 43 -6.15 11.30 -22.68
CA ASN A 43 -6.63 12.23 -23.71
C ASN A 43 -6.28 11.77 -25.11
N ALA A 44 -5.04 11.30 -25.34
CA ALA A 44 -4.66 10.76 -26.65
C ALA A 44 -5.51 9.54 -27.04
N ALA A 45 -5.77 8.62 -26.10
CA ALA A 45 -6.65 7.48 -26.35
C ALA A 45 -8.11 7.88 -26.62
N LEU A 46 -8.59 8.97 -26.01
CA LEU A 46 -9.91 9.53 -26.28
C LEU A 46 -9.97 10.20 -27.67
N GLU A 47 -8.93 10.90 -28.09
CA GLU A 47 -8.81 11.47 -29.45
C GLU A 47 -8.80 10.35 -30.51
N ASP A 48 -8.04 9.28 -30.30
CA ASP A 48 -8.02 8.10 -31.19
C ASP A 48 -9.42 7.44 -31.29
N LEU A 49 -10.15 7.38 -30.17
CA LEU A 49 -11.52 6.85 -30.14
C LEU A 49 -12.50 7.78 -30.86
N GLU A 50 -12.38 9.09 -30.68
CA GLU A 50 -13.17 10.09 -31.41
C GLU A 50 -12.94 9.99 -32.92
N GLU A 51 -11.69 9.81 -33.35
CA GLU A 51 -11.36 9.64 -34.77
C GLU A 51 -11.95 8.34 -35.34
N LYS A 52 -11.81 7.21 -34.62
CA LYS A 52 -12.43 5.94 -35.01
C LYS A 52 -13.95 6.04 -35.13
N MET A 53 -14.60 6.66 -34.14
CA MET A 53 -16.04 6.91 -34.19
C MET A 53 -16.43 7.77 -35.39
N GLY A 54 -15.65 8.81 -35.71
CA GLY A 54 -15.88 9.66 -36.88
C GLY A 54 -15.75 8.90 -38.20
N GLN A 55 -14.75 8.01 -38.32
CA GLN A 55 -14.54 7.16 -39.49
C GLN A 55 -15.64 6.11 -39.66
N GLU A 56 -16.09 5.47 -38.57
CA GLU A 56 -17.20 4.51 -38.58
C GLU A 56 -18.52 5.19 -38.95
N LEU A 57 -18.80 6.38 -38.40
CA LEU A 57 -19.99 7.16 -38.79
C LEU A 57 -19.95 7.54 -40.27
N ALA A 58 -18.79 7.96 -40.77
CA ALA A 58 -18.61 8.32 -42.18
C ALA A 58 -18.80 7.10 -43.11
N CYS A 59 -18.36 5.90 -42.72
CA CYS A 59 -18.61 4.67 -43.48
C CYS A 59 -20.10 4.25 -43.45
N SER A 60 -20.78 4.40 -42.30
CA SER A 60 -22.19 4.00 -42.12
C SER A 60 -23.19 4.85 -42.92
N THR A 61 -22.85 6.11 -43.24
CA THR A 61 -23.74 6.99 -44.01
C THR A 61 -23.89 6.60 -45.49
N SER A 62 -23.19 5.54 -45.95
CA SER A 62 -23.27 5.04 -47.33
C SER A 62 -24.24 3.86 -47.55
N SER A 63 -24.81 3.23 -46.52
CA SER A 63 -25.73 2.10 -46.72
C SER A 63 -26.78 1.97 -45.61
N LYS A 64 -28.03 2.36 -45.90
CA LYS A 64 -29.19 2.01 -45.07
C LYS A 64 -29.55 0.54 -45.28
N THR A 65 -28.86 -0.39 -44.63
CA THR A 65 -29.24 -1.81 -44.59
C THR A 65 -28.85 -2.45 -43.26
N PHE A 66 -29.50 -3.58 -42.98
CA PHE A 66 -29.30 -4.53 -41.87
C PHE A 66 -27.83 -4.73 -41.43
N ASP A 67 -26.86 -4.58 -42.34
CA ASP A 67 -25.41 -4.64 -42.05
C ASP A 67 -24.93 -3.53 -41.08
N GLY A 68 -25.42 -2.30 -41.20
CA GLY A 68 -24.99 -1.20 -40.32
C GLY A 68 -25.43 -1.37 -38.87
N ASN A 69 -26.59 -2.02 -38.65
CA ASN A 69 -27.07 -2.37 -37.31
C ASN A 69 -26.27 -3.53 -36.70
N LEU A 70 -25.76 -4.45 -37.53
CA LEU A 70 -24.92 -5.57 -37.09
C LEU A 70 -23.49 -5.10 -36.75
N GLU A 71 -22.92 -4.20 -37.55
CA GLU A 71 -21.64 -3.55 -37.23
C GLU A 71 -21.74 -2.72 -35.95
N LEU A 72 -22.79 -1.91 -35.79
CA LEU A 72 -23.02 -1.14 -34.57
C LEU A 72 -23.17 -2.06 -33.33
N ALA A 73 -23.89 -3.17 -33.46
CA ALA A 73 -24.00 -4.17 -32.38
C ALA A 73 -22.64 -4.75 -32.00
N GLY A 74 -21.81 -5.10 -33.00
CA GLY A 74 -20.47 -5.65 -32.78
C GLY A 74 -19.52 -4.64 -32.11
N VAL A 75 -19.56 -3.38 -32.53
CA VAL A 75 -18.77 -2.30 -31.91
C VAL A 75 -19.19 -2.08 -30.45
N LEU A 76 -20.50 -1.98 -30.17
CA LEU A 76 -21.02 -1.81 -28.82
C LEU A 76 -20.67 -3.01 -27.91
N PHE A 77 -20.77 -4.23 -28.43
CA PHE A 77 -20.40 -5.44 -27.70
C PHE A 77 -18.91 -5.46 -27.32
N ASN A 78 -18.02 -5.16 -28.27
CA ASN A 78 -16.57 -5.10 -28.01
C ASN A 78 -16.24 -4.03 -26.97
N ILE A 79 -16.87 -2.86 -27.06
CA ILE A 79 -16.68 -1.77 -26.11
C ILE A 79 -17.12 -2.18 -24.69
N ILE A 80 -18.29 -2.80 -24.55
CA ILE A 80 -18.80 -3.28 -23.25
C ILE A 80 -17.86 -4.35 -22.68
N SER A 81 -17.41 -5.29 -23.51
CA SER A 81 -16.44 -6.33 -23.13
C SER A 81 -15.13 -5.72 -22.62
N ASP A 82 -14.59 -4.71 -23.31
CA ASP A 82 -13.37 -4.02 -22.90
C ASP A 82 -13.53 -3.29 -21.57
N TYR A 83 -14.69 -2.67 -21.30
CA TYR A 83 -14.98 -2.08 -20.00
C TYR A 83 -15.06 -3.11 -18.88
N ASN A 84 -15.75 -4.24 -19.11
CA ASN A 84 -15.85 -5.30 -18.11
C ASN A 84 -14.47 -5.84 -17.76
N LYS A 85 -13.63 -6.11 -18.77
CA LYS A 85 -12.24 -6.51 -18.57
C LYS A 85 -11.43 -5.48 -17.77
N ALA A 86 -11.58 -4.19 -18.09
CA ALA A 86 -10.87 -3.13 -17.36
C ALA A 86 -11.31 -3.02 -15.89
N ILE A 87 -12.58 -3.31 -15.58
CA ILE A 87 -13.10 -3.38 -14.20
C ILE A 87 -12.50 -4.58 -13.47
N GLU A 88 -12.48 -5.76 -14.10
CA GLU A 88 -11.88 -6.98 -13.55
C GLU A 88 -10.40 -6.76 -13.21
N GLU A 89 -9.61 -6.24 -14.15
CA GLU A 89 -8.20 -5.91 -13.92
C GLU A 89 -8.01 -4.87 -12.79
N SER A 90 -8.95 -3.94 -12.63
CA SER A 90 -8.92 -2.95 -11.55
C SER A 90 -9.22 -3.59 -10.19
N TYR A 91 -10.14 -4.54 -10.15
CA TYR A 91 -10.46 -5.33 -8.97
C TYR A 91 -9.28 -6.23 -8.55
N GLU A 92 -8.65 -6.92 -9.50
CA GLU A 92 -7.47 -7.75 -9.23
C GLU A 92 -6.32 -6.94 -8.61
N ARG A 93 -6.11 -5.70 -9.08
CA ARG A 93 -5.13 -4.76 -8.48
C ARG A 93 -5.49 -4.38 -7.05
N TYR A 94 -6.77 -4.18 -6.76
CA TYR A 94 -7.25 -3.92 -5.40
C TYR A 94 -7.06 -5.14 -4.50
N GLU A 95 -7.43 -6.34 -4.96
CA GLU A 95 -7.27 -7.58 -4.24
C GLU A 95 -5.79 -7.86 -3.91
N THR A 96 -4.90 -7.69 -4.88
CA THR A 96 -3.44 -7.81 -4.67
C THR A 96 -2.93 -6.82 -3.61
N ALA A 97 -3.38 -5.56 -3.66
CA ALA A 97 -2.99 -4.57 -2.65
C ALA A 97 -3.54 -4.93 -1.25
N PHE A 98 -4.74 -5.52 -1.20
CA PHE A 98 -5.34 -5.98 0.04
C PHE A 98 -4.55 -7.14 0.65
N ASP A 99 -4.12 -8.11 -0.16
CA ASP A 99 -3.27 -9.21 0.28
C ASP A 99 -1.92 -8.74 0.83
N GLU A 100 -1.30 -7.75 0.17
CA GLU A 100 -0.07 -7.12 0.68
C GLU A 100 -0.28 -6.46 2.05
N ARG A 101 -1.42 -5.78 2.25
CA ARG A 101 -1.78 -5.19 3.54
C ARG A 101 -2.02 -6.27 4.60
N GLN A 102 -2.66 -7.37 4.23
CA GLN A 102 -2.88 -8.49 5.14
C GLN A 102 -1.56 -9.13 5.58
N ALA A 103 -0.61 -9.29 4.65
CA ALA A 103 0.74 -9.78 4.98
C ALA A 103 1.48 -8.84 5.95
N ALA A 104 1.37 -7.52 5.78
CA ALA A 104 1.95 -6.55 6.72
C ALA A 104 1.30 -6.63 8.11
N PHE A 105 -0.01 -6.88 8.18
CA PHE A 105 -0.71 -7.11 9.44
C PHE A 105 -0.24 -8.40 10.14
N ASP A 106 -0.05 -9.49 9.40
CA ASP A 106 0.44 -10.74 9.96
C ASP A 106 1.90 -10.62 10.46
N GLN A 107 2.74 -9.84 9.77
CA GLN A 107 4.08 -9.50 10.25
C GLN A 107 4.03 -8.74 11.59
N GLN A 108 3.14 -7.74 11.72
CA GLN A 108 2.95 -7.02 12.97
C GLN A 108 2.57 -7.98 14.11
N LYS A 109 1.65 -8.92 13.86
CA LYS A 109 1.23 -9.91 14.86
C LYS A 109 2.38 -10.84 15.28
N GLY A 110 3.25 -11.21 14.33
CA GLY A 110 4.47 -11.96 14.60
C GLY A 110 5.42 -11.16 15.50
N TRP A 111 5.61 -9.88 15.21
CA TRP A 111 6.41 -8.97 16.02
C TRP A 111 5.83 -8.79 17.44
N ASP A 112 4.52 -8.59 17.59
CA ASP A 112 3.86 -8.44 18.90
C ASP A 112 4.11 -9.66 19.81
N THR A 113 4.07 -10.85 19.21
CA THR A 113 4.36 -12.11 19.91
C THR A 113 5.82 -12.17 20.35
N ALA A 114 6.75 -11.81 19.47
CA ALA A 114 8.18 -11.79 19.78
C ALA A 114 8.52 -10.75 20.87
N TRP A 115 7.88 -9.58 20.83
CA TRP A 115 8.03 -8.55 21.84
C TRP A 115 7.53 -9.01 23.21
N THR A 116 6.37 -9.67 23.26
CA THR A 116 5.83 -10.24 24.51
C THR A 116 6.80 -11.24 25.14
N GLN A 117 7.40 -12.12 24.33
CA GLN A 117 8.43 -13.08 24.81
C GLN A 117 9.69 -12.37 25.32
N HIS A 118 10.08 -11.28 24.66
CA HIS A 118 11.19 -10.44 25.09
C HIS A 118 10.92 -9.77 26.45
N GLU A 119 9.71 -9.25 26.68
CA GLU A 119 9.29 -8.70 27.98
C GLU A 119 9.29 -9.75 29.09
N GLU A 120 8.84 -10.97 28.81
CA GLU A 120 8.92 -12.09 29.76
C GLU A 120 10.38 -12.40 30.17
N ARG A 121 11.31 -12.39 29.20
CA ARG A 121 12.75 -12.55 29.47
C ARG A 121 13.31 -11.43 30.35
N ILE A 122 12.90 -10.18 30.14
CA ILE A 122 13.27 -9.05 31.02
C ILE A 122 12.77 -9.30 32.45
N GLY A 123 11.57 -9.86 32.60
CA GLY A 123 11.05 -10.32 33.89
C GLY A 123 11.97 -11.33 34.56
N GLN A 124 12.38 -12.37 33.84
CA GLN A 124 13.30 -13.40 34.35
C GLN A 124 14.67 -12.83 34.73
N LEU A 125 15.20 -11.88 33.96
CA LEU A 125 16.44 -11.15 34.27
C LEU A 125 16.32 -10.38 35.60
N THR A 126 15.17 -9.75 35.83
CA THR A 126 14.89 -9.03 37.07
C THR A 126 14.91 -9.99 38.27
N ASP A 127 14.38 -11.20 38.11
CA ASP A 127 14.38 -12.22 39.17
C ASP A 127 15.77 -12.81 39.40
N LEU A 128 16.57 -13.05 38.36
CA LEU A 128 17.98 -13.44 38.49
C LEU A 128 18.79 -12.40 39.27
N LEU A 129 18.55 -11.11 39.02
CA LEU A 129 19.22 -10.03 39.75
C LEU A 129 18.81 -10.01 41.23
N LYS A 130 17.53 -10.25 41.55
CA LYS A 130 17.08 -10.38 42.94
C LYS A 130 17.76 -11.58 43.63
N LEU A 131 17.81 -12.73 42.96
CA LEU A 131 18.45 -13.94 43.49
C LEU A 131 19.93 -13.71 43.78
N ALA A 132 20.66 -13.07 42.86
CA ALA A 132 22.08 -12.73 43.08
C ALA A 132 22.27 -11.87 44.35
N LYS A 133 21.42 -10.86 44.55
CA LYS A 133 21.43 -10.00 45.74
C LYS A 133 21.11 -10.78 47.02
N GLU A 134 20.21 -11.74 46.97
CA GLU A 134 19.89 -12.58 48.13
C GLU A 134 21.03 -13.54 48.50
N LEU A 135 21.67 -14.15 47.50
CA LEU A 135 22.83 -15.01 47.70
C LEU A 135 24.02 -14.24 48.30
N GLU A 136 24.24 -13.01 47.84
CA GLU A 136 25.23 -12.10 48.41
C GLU A 136 24.94 -11.81 49.90
N LYS A 137 23.69 -11.45 50.23
CA LYS A 137 23.27 -11.20 51.62
C LYS A 137 23.43 -12.42 52.53
N ARG A 138 23.24 -13.63 52.00
CA ARG A 138 23.41 -14.89 52.74
C ARG A 138 24.87 -15.33 52.86
N GLY A 139 25.82 -14.60 52.25
CA GLY A 139 27.24 -14.93 52.31
C GLY A 139 27.60 -16.18 51.51
N ILE A 140 26.93 -16.42 50.37
CA ILE A 140 27.19 -17.55 49.47
C ILE A 140 27.84 -17.04 48.17
N PRO A 141 29.16 -16.74 48.19
CA PRO A 141 29.82 -16.01 47.11
C PRO A 141 29.91 -16.78 45.79
N ASP A 142 30.16 -18.10 45.82
CA ASP A 142 30.35 -18.89 44.61
C ASP A 142 29.08 -18.99 43.75
N LEU A 143 27.93 -19.18 44.40
CA LEU A 143 26.63 -19.15 43.74
C LEU A 143 26.27 -17.74 43.26
N CYS A 144 26.58 -16.70 44.04
CA CYS A 144 26.36 -15.31 43.63
C CYS A 144 27.14 -14.96 42.35
N LEU A 145 28.42 -15.36 42.26
CA LEU A 145 29.25 -15.18 41.07
C LEU A 145 28.66 -15.91 39.85
N THR A 146 28.18 -17.14 40.05
CA THR A 146 27.55 -17.94 38.99
C THR A 146 26.28 -17.26 38.45
N VAL A 147 25.35 -16.86 39.34
CA VAL A 147 24.10 -16.19 38.96
C VAL A 147 24.38 -14.83 38.29
N ASN A 148 25.34 -14.05 38.79
CA ASN A 148 25.76 -12.81 38.14
C ASN A 148 26.36 -13.03 36.75
N GLY A 149 27.11 -14.13 36.55
CA GLY A 149 27.61 -14.52 35.24
C GLY A 149 26.49 -14.86 34.26
N MET A 150 25.45 -15.57 34.72
CA MET A 150 24.24 -15.86 33.94
C MET A 150 23.49 -14.58 33.59
N TYR A 151 23.22 -13.73 34.58
CA TYR A 151 22.56 -12.43 34.39
C TYR A 151 23.27 -11.59 33.33
N LYS A 152 24.59 -11.43 33.39
CA LYS A 152 25.35 -10.63 32.43
C LYS A 152 25.25 -11.17 30.99
N LYS A 153 25.32 -12.49 30.82
CA LYS A 153 25.17 -13.12 29.49
C LYS A 153 23.77 -12.88 28.93
N GLU A 154 22.76 -13.07 29.76
CA GLU A 154 21.37 -12.96 29.35
C GLU A 154 20.96 -11.50 29.08
N VAL A 155 21.50 -10.53 29.83
CA VAL A 155 21.34 -9.09 29.54
C VAL A 155 21.92 -8.74 28.18
N ALA A 156 23.13 -9.23 27.86
CA ALA A 156 23.74 -8.97 26.55
C ALA A 156 22.90 -9.56 25.40
N ALA A 157 22.34 -10.75 25.60
CA ALA A 157 21.43 -11.38 24.64
C ALA A 157 20.12 -10.58 24.48
N CYS A 158 19.51 -10.17 25.60
CA CYS A 158 18.28 -9.37 25.59
C CYS A 158 18.48 -8.03 24.88
N ASN A 159 19.54 -7.29 25.21
CA ASN A 159 19.82 -6.01 24.54
C ASN A 159 20.04 -6.19 23.02
N GLY A 160 20.66 -7.31 22.60
CA GLY A 160 20.82 -7.62 21.18
C GLY A 160 19.48 -7.91 20.49
N GLU A 161 18.59 -8.63 21.17
CA GLU A 161 17.23 -8.93 20.70
C GLU A 161 16.33 -7.69 20.65
N GLU A 162 16.39 -6.82 21.66
CA GLU A 162 15.65 -5.55 21.73
C GLU A 162 15.98 -4.67 20.51
N ASN A 163 17.26 -4.42 20.27
CA ASN A 163 17.71 -3.65 19.10
C ASN A 163 17.21 -4.25 17.77
N ARG A 164 17.19 -5.59 17.66
CA ARG A 164 16.68 -6.26 16.46
C ARG A 164 15.18 -6.01 16.30
N LEU A 165 14.41 -6.16 17.38
CA LEU A 165 12.95 -5.98 17.37
C LEU A 165 12.58 -4.52 17.07
N GLU A 166 13.30 -3.53 17.59
CA GLU A 166 13.06 -2.12 17.27
C GLU A 166 13.28 -1.82 15.78
N VAL A 167 14.35 -2.36 15.19
CA VAL A 167 14.62 -2.23 13.75
C VAL A 167 13.52 -2.90 12.92
N GLU A 168 13.03 -4.06 13.35
CA GLU A 168 11.94 -4.78 12.71
C GLU A 168 10.62 -4.00 12.81
N GLN A 169 10.31 -3.44 13.97
CA GLN A 169 9.13 -2.60 14.19
C GLN A 169 9.12 -1.40 13.23
N SER A 170 10.26 -0.73 13.06
CA SER A 170 10.39 0.39 12.14
C SER A 170 10.11 -0.01 10.68
N LYS A 171 10.55 -1.21 10.26
CA LYS A 171 10.28 -1.74 8.92
C LYS A 171 8.80 -2.06 8.73
N ILE A 172 8.20 -2.75 9.69
CA ILE A 172 6.77 -3.10 9.66
C ILE A 172 5.91 -1.83 9.62
N ALA A 173 6.25 -0.80 10.40
CA ALA A 173 5.53 0.47 10.40
C ALA A 173 5.54 1.15 9.03
N LYS A 174 6.70 1.18 8.35
CA LYS A 174 6.82 1.73 6.98
C LYS A 174 6.03 0.92 5.96
N GLU A 175 6.08 -0.40 6.04
CA GLU A 175 5.36 -1.27 5.10
C GLU A 175 3.85 -1.20 5.32
N LYS A 176 3.40 -1.08 6.57
CA LYS A 176 1.99 -0.83 6.93
C LYS A 176 1.49 0.47 6.32
N GLU A 177 2.22 1.59 6.50
CA GLU A 177 1.81 2.88 5.94
C GLU A 177 1.76 2.82 4.40
N ARG A 178 2.74 2.17 3.77
CA ARG A 178 2.81 2.02 2.32
C ARG A 178 1.66 1.18 1.77
N SER A 179 1.41 0.00 2.35
CA SER A 179 0.35 -0.91 1.92
C SER A 179 -1.04 -0.32 2.17
N GLU A 180 -1.25 0.39 3.28
CA GLU A 180 -2.50 1.11 3.57
C GLU A 180 -2.82 2.16 2.50
N LYS A 181 -1.85 3.00 2.15
CA LYS A 181 -2.01 3.98 1.06
C LYS A 181 -2.29 3.31 -0.28
N LYS A 182 -1.63 2.18 -0.56
CA LYS A 182 -1.81 1.45 -1.83
C LYS A 182 -3.22 0.86 -1.94
N VAL A 183 -3.74 0.25 -0.88
CA VAL A 183 -5.12 -0.26 -0.83
C VAL A 183 -6.13 0.85 -1.08
N ASP A 184 -5.99 1.99 -0.39
CA ASP A 184 -6.90 3.12 -0.56
C ASP A 184 -6.87 3.67 -2.00
N GLN A 185 -5.69 3.75 -2.61
CA GLN A 185 -5.53 4.19 -4.00
C GLN A 185 -6.18 3.21 -4.98
N CYS A 186 -5.91 1.91 -4.84
CA CYS A 186 -6.48 0.88 -5.71
C CYS A 186 -8.00 0.80 -5.56
N TYR A 187 -8.53 0.92 -4.34
CA TYR A 187 -9.97 0.93 -4.08
C TYR A 187 -10.66 2.12 -4.75
N ARG A 188 -10.12 3.33 -4.60
CA ARG A 188 -10.67 4.53 -5.27
C ARG A 188 -10.61 4.42 -6.78
N ALA A 189 -9.53 3.88 -7.33
CA ALA A 189 -9.40 3.65 -8.77
C ALA A 189 -10.45 2.65 -9.27
N TYR A 190 -10.66 1.55 -8.53
CA TYR A 190 -11.71 0.58 -8.82
C TYR A 190 -13.12 1.20 -8.78
N GLU A 191 -13.46 1.96 -7.74
CA GLU A 191 -14.76 2.65 -7.64
C GLU A 191 -14.98 3.62 -8.81
N MET A 192 -13.97 4.40 -9.16
CA MET A 192 -14.04 5.32 -10.30
C MET A 192 -14.21 4.58 -11.63
N SER A 193 -13.45 3.51 -11.87
CA SER A 193 -13.57 2.68 -13.06
C SER A 193 -14.96 2.05 -13.16
N MET A 194 -15.50 1.52 -12.06
CA MET A 194 -16.87 1.00 -12.02
C MET A 194 -17.92 2.07 -12.31
N ALA A 195 -17.80 3.24 -11.70
CA ALA A 195 -18.76 4.33 -11.92
C ALA A 195 -18.76 4.79 -13.39
N GLN A 196 -17.57 4.97 -13.98
CA GLN A 196 -17.42 5.35 -15.39
C GLN A 196 -17.93 4.27 -16.33
N ALA A 197 -17.64 3.00 -16.05
CA ALA A 197 -18.12 1.89 -16.86
C ALA A 197 -19.65 1.79 -16.80
N ARG A 198 -20.27 1.91 -15.62
CA ARG A 198 -21.74 1.91 -15.47
C ARG A 198 -22.40 3.04 -16.25
N GLU A 199 -21.88 4.26 -16.14
CA GLU A 199 -22.42 5.41 -16.88
C GLU A 199 -22.31 5.21 -18.39
N ARG A 200 -21.21 4.63 -18.87
CA ARG A 200 -20.98 4.39 -20.29
C ARG A 200 -21.82 3.23 -20.83
N VAL A 201 -21.92 2.12 -20.09
CA VAL A 201 -22.81 1.00 -20.43
C VAL A 201 -24.26 1.47 -20.53
N GLU A 202 -24.75 2.26 -19.57
CA GLU A 202 -26.11 2.81 -19.62
C GLU A 202 -26.33 3.69 -20.87
N LYS A 203 -25.32 4.47 -21.29
CA LYS A 203 -25.37 5.25 -22.54
C LYS A 203 -25.41 4.33 -23.77
N PHE A 204 -24.62 3.27 -23.79
CA PHE A 204 -24.59 2.32 -24.90
C PHE A 204 -25.87 1.49 -25.02
N GLU A 205 -26.45 1.08 -23.89
CA GLU A 205 -27.76 0.43 -23.85
C GLU A 205 -28.85 1.34 -24.42
N LYS A 206 -28.87 2.63 -24.05
CA LYS A 206 -29.80 3.62 -24.64
C LYS A 206 -29.61 3.80 -26.14
N ILE A 207 -28.36 3.83 -26.61
CA ILE A 207 -28.05 3.92 -28.05
C ILE A 207 -28.56 2.67 -28.78
N ALA A 208 -28.33 1.48 -28.22
CA ALA A 208 -28.82 0.23 -28.78
C ALA A 208 -30.35 0.17 -28.84
N GLU A 209 -31.04 0.62 -27.79
CA GLU A 209 -32.50 0.71 -27.73
C GLU A 209 -33.05 1.66 -28.80
N MET A 210 -32.45 2.86 -28.95
CA MET A 210 -32.80 3.81 -30.01
C MET A 210 -32.56 3.25 -31.43
N ALA A 211 -31.55 2.41 -31.60
CA ALA A 211 -31.23 1.76 -32.86
C ALA A 211 -32.04 0.48 -33.13
N SER A 212 -32.92 0.05 -32.20
CA SER A 212 -33.61 -1.25 -32.25
C SER A 212 -32.67 -2.45 -32.34
N VAL A 213 -31.48 -2.34 -31.75
CA VAL A 213 -30.46 -3.38 -31.69
C VAL A 213 -30.54 -4.06 -30.32
N LYS A 214 -30.63 -5.39 -30.31
CA LYS A 214 -30.50 -6.17 -29.07
C LYS A 214 -29.03 -6.43 -28.79
N LEU A 215 -28.57 -5.96 -27.64
CA LEU A 215 -27.33 -6.41 -27.04
C LEU A 215 -27.66 -7.67 -26.24
N ASP A 216 -27.49 -8.85 -26.83
CA ASP A 216 -27.53 -10.08 -26.06
C ASP A 216 -26.22 -10.14 -25.25
N ALA A 217 -26.36 -10.09 -23.91
CA ALA A 217 -25.27 -10.17 -22.94
C ALA A 217 -24.60 -11.55 -22.94
#